data_AF-A0A961IYZ1-F1
#
_entry.id   AF-A0A961IYZ1-F1
#
_cell.length_a   1.000
_cell.length_b   1.000
_cell.length_c   1.000
_cell.angle_alpha   90.00
_cell.angle_beta   90.00
_cell.angle_gamma   90.00
#
_symmetry.space_group_name_H-M   'P 1'
#
loop_
_entity.id
_entity.type
_entity.pdbx_description
1 polymer ?
#
loop_
_entity_poly.entity_id
_entity_poly.type
_entity_poly.pdbx_seq_one_letter_code
_entity_poly.pdbx_strand_id
1 'polypeptide(L)'
;MNKLLAAIAALLPVPALADAPEIVAARAEDRTIHVTLAHPDTGWDHYADGWEVVTEDGTALGLRTLVHPHETEQPFTRSLTLDAPLPDGTVYVRARCSVDGWGAARVEIAR
;
A
#
# COMPACT_ATOMS: atom_id res chain seq x y z
N MET A 1 -48.90 8.35 -29.46
CA MET A 1 -47.55 8.82 -29.83
C MET A 1 -46.70 8.84 -28.56
N ASN A 2 -45.88 7.80 -28.35
CA ASN A 2 -45.00 7.68 -27.19
C ASN A 2 -43.87 8.70 -27.28
N LYS A 3 -43.73 9.57 -26.28
CA LYS A 3 -42.54 10.39 -26.09
C LYS A 3 -41.49 9.53 -25.39
N LEU A 4 -40.45 9.09 -26.12
CA LEU A 4 -39.24 8.54 -25.50
C LEU A 4 -38.50 9.68 -24.81
N LEU A 5 -38.40 9.63 -23.48
CA LEU A 5 -37.44 10.40 -22.70
C LEU A 5 -36.08 9.68 -22.80
N ALA A 6 -35.14 10.28 -23.52
CA ALA A 6 -33.74 9.85 -23.47
C ALA A 6 -33.11 10.40 -22.18
N ALA A 7 -32.85 9.52 -21.22
CA ALA A 7 -32.05 9.86 -20.05
C ALA A 7 -30.57 9.77 -20.45
N ILE A 8 -29.91 10.92 -20.58
CA ILE A 8 -28.44 10.99 -20.70
C ILE A 8 -27.88 10.72 -19.31
N ALA A 9 -27.34 9.52 -19.10
CA ALA A 9 -26.58 9.20 -17.90
C ALA A 9 -25.22 9.92 -17.99
N ALA A 10 -25.03 10.97 -17.19
CA ALA A 10 -23.74 11.61 -17.04
C ALA A 10 -22.80 10.65 -16.30
N LEU A 11 -21.80 10.13 -17.01
CA LEU A 11 -20.68 9.42 -16.39
C LEU A 11 -19.83 10.44 -15.63
N LEU A 12 -19.98 10.49 -14.31
CA LEU A 12 -19.05 11.26 -13.47
C LEU A 12 -17.71 10.51 -13.47
N PRO A 13 -16.57 11.16 -13.77
CA PRO A 13 -15.28 10.54 -13.64
C PRO A 13 -15.07 10.18 -12.17
N VAL A 14 -14.97 8.88 -11.88
CA VAL A 14 -14.45 8.41 -10.60
C VAL A 14 -12.99 8.83 -10.58
N PRO A 15 -12.52 9.59 -9.57
CA PRO A 15 -11.10 9.84 -9.46
C PRO A 15 -10.42 8.49 -9.37
N ALA A 16 -9.56 8.17 -10.35
CA ALA A 16 -8.59 7.12 -10.18
C ALA A 16 -7.81 7.49 -8.94
N LEU A 17 -7.99 6.73 -7.86
CA LEU A 17 -7.02 6.72 -6.77
C LEU A 17 -5.67 6.59 -7.47
N ALA A 18 -4.74 7.50 -7.21
CA ALA A 18 -3.36 7.33 -7.62
C ALA A 18 -2.97 5.88 -7.33
N ASP A 19 -2.23 5.24 -8.23
CA ASP A 19 -1.92 3.80 -8.22
C ASP A 19 -0.95 3.44 -7.07
N ALA A 20 -1.12 4.05 -5.89
CA ALA A 20 -0.39 3.78 -4.68
C ALA A 20 -0.42 2.29 -4.36
N PRO A 21 0.65 1.73 -3.76
CA PRO A 21 0.69 0.31 -3.51
C PRO A 21 -0.41 -0.08 -2.52
N GLU A 22 -1.18 -1.10 -2.89
CA GLU A 22 -2.17 -1.71 -2.03
C GLU A 22 -1.46 -2.63 -1.03
N ILE A 23 -1.75 -2.45 0.26
CA ILE A 23 -1.32 -3.37 1.31
C ILE A 23 -2.38 -4.45 1.45
N VAL A 24 -2.14 -5.60 0.81
CA VAL A 24 -3.05 -6.74 0.79
C VAL A 24 -3.09 -7.44 2.16
N ALA A 25 -1.94 -7.55 2.82
CA ALA A 25 -1.85 -8.12 4.16
C ALA A 25 -0.64 -7.55 4.92
N ALA A 26 -0.80 -7.40 6.24
CA ALA A 26 0.28 -7.04 7.15
C ALA A 26 0.15 -7.88 8.43
N ARG A 27 1.20 -8.64 8.76
CA ARG A 27 1.25 -9.46 9.99
C ARG A 27 2.61 -9.36 10.67
N ALA A 28 2.61 -9.50 11.98
CA ALA A 28 3.80 -9.62 12.81
C ALA A 28 4.03 -11.08 13.21
N GLU A 29 5.29 -11.44 13.34
CA GLU A 29 5.77 -12.65 13.97
C GLU A 29 6.97 -12.23 14.84
N ASP A 30 6.72 -12.08 16.15
CA ASP A 30 7.62 -11.37 17.06
C ASP A 30 7.95 -9.95 16.54
N ARG A 31 9.23 -9.61 16.35
CA ARG A 31 9.67 -8.32 15.78
C ARG A 31 9.82 -8.33 14.26
N THR A 32 9.39 -9.41 13.58
CA THR A 32 9.45 -9.51 12.11
C THR A 32 8.07 -9.25 11.51
N ILE A 33 7.99 -8.25 10.65
CA ILE A 33 6.77 -7.83 9.97
C ILE A 33 6.79 -8.38 8.56
N HIS A 34 5.73 -9.07 8.15
CA HIS A 34 5.51 -9.56 6.80
C HIS A 34 4.41 -8.75 6.15
N VAL A 35 4.74 -8.14 5.01
CA VAL A 35 3.81 -7.29 4.27
C VAL A 35 3.66 -7.83 2.85
N THR A 36 2.42 -8.09 2.46
CA THR A 36 2.03 -8.43 1.11
C THR A 36 1.53 -7.17 0.41
N LEU A 37 2.16 -6.82 -0.71
CA LEU A 37 1.80 -5.65 -1.53
C LEU A 37 1.30 -6.07 -2.90
N ALA A 38 0.43 -5.24 -3.47
CA ALA A 38 0.10 -5.22 -4.88
C ALA A 38 0.28 -3.79 -5.42
N HIS A 39 0.92 -3.66 -6.58
CA HIS A 39 1.06 -2.38 -7.27
C HIS A 39 1.12 -2.63 -8.78
N PRO A 40 0.48 -1.79 -9.62
CA PRO A 40 0.56 -1.91 -11.07
C PRO A 40 1.91 -1.38 -11.57
N ASP A 41 2.99 -2.06 -11.20
CA ASP A 41 4.34 -1.71 -11.63
C ASP A 41 4.42 -1.64 -13.17
N THR A 42 5.12 -0.64 -13.70
CA THR A 42 5.46 -0.52 -15.13
C THR A 42 6.97 -0.40 -15.29
N GLY A 43 7.70 -1.29 -14.63
CA GLY A 43 9.16 -1.31 -14.61
C GLY A 43 9.74 -0.23 -13.72
N TRP A 44 10.96 0.20 -14.06
CA TRP A 44 11.71 1.19 -13.29
C TRP A 44 11.05 2.58 -13.26
N ASP A 45 10.13 2.83 -14.19
CA ASP A 45 9.44 4.12 -14.31
C ASP A 45 8.37 4.32 -13.23
N HIS A 46 7.76 3.25 -12.72
CA HIS A 46 6.68 3.33 -11.74
C HIS A 46 6.54 1.99 -11.00
N TYR A 47 6.92 1.94 -9.72
CA TYR A 47 6.83 0.72 -8.93
C TYR A 47 6.72 1.01 -7.43
N ALA A 48 6.27 0.01 -6.67
CA ALA A 48 6.34 0.06 -5.21
C ALA A 48 7.81 0.02 -4.73
N ASP A 49 8.31 1.12 -4.17
CA ASP A 49 9.73 1.26 -3.80
C ASP A 49 9.99 1.08 -2.29
N GLY A 50 8.93 0.95 -1.49
CA GLY A 50 9.07 0.63 -0.08
C GLY A 50 7.79 0.64 0.72
N TRP A 51 7.92 0.25 1.98
CA TRP A 51 6.89 0.38 2.99
C TRP A 51 7.54 0.54 4.36
N GLU A 52 6.85 1.19 5.28
CA GLU A 52 7.34 1.38 6.64
C GLU A 52 6.31 0.98 7.69
N VAL A 53 6.82 0.61 8.84
CA VAL A 53 6.05 0.37 10.07
C VAL A 53 5.96 1.68 10.82
N VAL A 54 4.75 2.09 11.19
CA VAL A 54 4.49 3.33 11.93
C VAL A 54 3.59 3.10 13.13
N THR A 55 3.75 3.91 14.16
CA THR A 55 2.79 4.05 15.27
C THR A 55 1.57 4.87 14.84
N GLU A 56 0.54 4.90 15.69
CA GLU A 56 -0.67 5.73 15.50
C GLU A 56 -0.34 7.20 15.16
N ASP A 57 0.58 7.80 15.93
CA ASP A 57 1.01 9.19 15.76
C ASP A 57 1.89 9.43 14.51
N GLY A 58 2.19 8.38 13.74
CA GLY A 58 2.97 8.45 12.52
C GLY A 58 4.48 8.37 12.71
N THR A 59 4.97 8.07 13.92
CA THR A 59 6.41 7.81 14.14
C THR A 59 6.83 6.53 13.41
N ALA A 60 7.86 6.62 12.57
CA ALA A 60 8.41 5.48 11.85
C ALA A 60 9.27 4.60 12.78
N LEU A 61 8.98 3.30 12.78
CA LEU A 61 9.71 2.27 13.53
C LEU A 61 10.73 1.53 12.66
N GLY A 62 10.52 1.51 11.34
CA GLY A 62 11.44 0.89 10.40
C GLY A 62 10.93 0.95 8.96
N LEU A 63 11.86 0.98 8.01
CA LEU A 63 11.59 1.08 6.57
C LEU A 63 12.12 -0.17 5.86
N ARG A 64 11.29 -0.77 5.01
CA ARG A 64 11.70 -1.76 4.03
C ARG A 64 11.77 -1.13 2.65
N THR A 65 12.98 -0.90 2.17
CA THR A 65 13.21 -0.50 0.78
C THR A 65 13.05 -1.70 -0.16
N LEU A 66 12.43 -1.45 -1.32
CA LEU A 66 12.31 -2.38 -2.44
C LEU A 66 13.15 -1.82 -3.60
N VAL A 67 14.14 -2.59 -4.04
CA VAL A 67 15.20 -2.09 -4.94
C VAL A 67 15.01 -2.48 -6.39
N HIS A 68 13.86 -3.07 -6.73
CA HIS A 68 13.51 -3.43 -8.10
C HIS A 68 11.99 -3.50 -8.29
N PRO A 69 11.48 -3.35 -9.52
CA PRO A 69 10.08 -3.60 -9.85
C PRO A 69 9.71 -5.09 -9.67
N HIS A 70 8.42 -5.34 -9.47
CA HIS A 70 7.82 -6.65 -9.20
C HIS A 70 6.66 -6.98 -10.16
N GLU A 71 6.67 -6.46 -11.39
CA GLU A 71 5.59 -6.63 -12.41
C GLU A 71 5.03 -8.06 -12.52
N THR A 72 5.90 -9.07 -12.50
CA THR A 72 5.54 -10.48 -12.69
C THR A 72 5.40 -11.27 -11.39
N GLU A 73 5.54 -10.60 -10.24
CA GLU A 73 5.51 -11.18 -8.90
C GLU A 73 4.33 -10.62 -8.08
N GLN A 74 3.27 -10.10 -8.71
CA GLN A 74 2.15 -9.50 -7.97
C GLN A 74 1.07 -10.54 -7.57
N PRO A 75 0.57 -10.51 -6.32
CA PRO A 75 1.12 -9.79 -5.18
C PRO A 75 2.38 -10.47 -4.62
N PHE A 76 3.31 -9.68 -4.08
CA PHE A 76 4.54 -10.21 -3.46
C PHE A 76 4.58 -9.88 -1.97
N THR A 77 5.35 -10.69 -1.22
CA THR A 77 5.58 -10.47 0.20
C THR A 77 7.03 -10.17 0.49
N ARG A 78 7.31 -9.16 1.30
CA ARG A 78 8.64 -8.91 1.88
C ARG A 78 8.52 -8.70 3.37
N SER A 79 9.60 -8.98 4.09
CA SER A 79 9.65 -8.85 5.53
C SER A 79 10.63 -7.79 6.01
N LEU A 80 10.40 -7.25 7.20
CA LEU A 80 11.31 -6.37 7.92
C LEU A 80 11.41 -6.85 9.36
N THR A 81 12.62 -7.11 9.84
CA THR A 81 12.86 -7.35 11.26
C THR A 81 13.25 -6.03 11.90
N LEU A 82 12.45 -5.56 12.86
CA LEU A 82 12.71 -4.31 13.57
C LEU A 82 13.86 -4.47 14.57
N ASP A 83 14.60 -3.40 14.83
CA ASP A 83 15.73 -3.40 15.79
C ASP A 83 15.26 -3.55 17.24
N ALA A 84 14.04 -3.13 17.53
CA ALA A 84 13.39 -3.25 18.83
C ALA A 84 12.08 -4.04 18.72
N PRO A 85 11.56 -4.61 19.83
CA PRO A 85 10.22 -5.17 19.87
C PRO A 85 9.16 -4.16 19.44
N LEU A 86 8.04 -4.66 18.93
CA LEU A 86 6.88 -3.82 18.66
C LEU A 86 6.41 -3.13 19.95
N PRO A 87 6.08 -1.82 19.91
CA PRO A 87 5.55 -1.13 21.07
C PRO A 87 4.15 -1.65 21.42
N ASP A 88 3.70 -1.35 22.63
CA ASP A 88 2.31 -1.51 23.01
C ASP A 88 1.39 -0.63 22.14
N GLY A 89 0.14 -1.05 21.98
CA GLY A 89 -0.84 -0.35 21.14
C GLY A 89 -0.81 -0.78 19.67
N THR A 90 -1.58 -0.08 18.83
CA THR A 90 -1.74 -0.41 17.42
C THR A 90 -0.59 0.16 16.59
N VAL A 91 -0.07 -0.67 15.68
CA VAL A 91 0.95 -0.29 14.70
C VAL A 91 0.43 -0.57 13.30
N TYR A 92 0.89 0.23 12.35
CA TYR A 92 0.41 0.22 10.98
C TYR A 92 1.55 0.05 10.00
N VAL A 93 1.21 -0.38 8.79
CA VAL A 93 2.05 -0.25 7.61
C VAL A 93 1.47 0.83 6.70
N ARG A 94 2.34 1.63 6.09
CA ARG A 94 2.03 2.43 4.90
C ARG A 94 3.04 2.14 3.79
N ALA A 95 2.56 2.14 2.55
CA ALA A 95 3.37 1.80 1.39
C ALA A 95 3.72 3.05 0.55
N ARG A 96 4.76 2.93 -0.26
CA ARG A 96 5.31 4.01 -1.07
C ARG A 96 5.49 3.57 -2.52
N CYS A 97 5.10 4.44 -3.43
CA CYS A 97 5.38 4.37 -4.85
C CYS A 97 6.59 5.27 -5.18
N SER A 98 7.41 4.84 -6.15
CA SER A 98 8.58 5.57 -6.64
C SER A 98 8.25 6.94 -7.26
N VAL A 99 7.02 7.12 -7.77
CA VAL A 99 6.56 8.35 -8.44
C VAL A 99 5.63 9.14 -7.54
N ASP A 100 4.59 8.51 -7.01
CA ASP A 100 3.52 9.17 -6.27
C ASP A 100 3.83 9.33 -4.77
N GLY A 101 4.92 8.72 -4.29
CA GLY A 101 5.33 8.78 -2.91
C GLY A 101 4.42 7.96 -2.00
N TRP A 102 4.16 8.46 -0.79
CA TRP A 102 3.45 7.71 0.25
C TRP A 102 1.97 7.59 -0.05
N GLY A 103 1.44 6.37 -0.02
CA GLY A 103 0.01 6.13 -0.06
C GLY A 103 -0.71 6.69 1.18
N ALA A 104 -1.97 7.08 1.02
CA ALA A 104 -2.79 7.58 2.12
C ALA A 104 -3.27 6.45 3.06
N ALA A 105 -3.33 5.21 2.57
CA ALA A 105 -3.78 4.06 3.34
C ALA A 105 -2.76 3.66 4.43
N ARG A 106 -3.30 3.35 5.60
CA ARG A 106 -2.58 2.68 6.69
C ARG A 106 -3.32 1.40 7.03
N VAL A 107 -2.61 0.29 7.08
CA VAL A 107 -3.17 -1.02 7.42
C VAL A 107 -2.59 -1.47 8.75
N GLU A 108 -3.47 -1.80 9.69
CA GLU A 108 -3.08 -2.33 11.00
C GLU A 108 -2.34 -3.67 10.83
N ILE A 109 -1.27 -3.86 11.59
CA ILE A 109 -0.51 -5.11 11.58
C ILE A 109 -1.18 -6.12 12.51
N ALA A 110 -1.64 -7.24 11.96
CA ALA A 110 -2.14 -8.36 12.74
C ALA A 110 -1.01 -9.01 13.55
N ARG A 111 -1.23 -9.29 14.84
CA ARG A 111 -0.25 -9.88 15.76
C ARG A 111 -0.54 -11.36 16.03
#